data_AF-A0A941D3Z7-F1
#
_entry.id   AF-A0A941D3Z7-F1
#
_cell.length_a   1.000
_cell.length_b   1.000
_cell.length_c   1.000
_cell.angle_alpha   90.00
_cell.angle_beta   90.00
_cell.angle_gamma   90.00
#
_symmetry.space_group_name_H-M   'P 1'
#
loop_
_entity.id
_entity.type
_entity.pdbx_description
1 polymer ?
#
loop_
_entity_poly.entity_id
_entity_poly.type
_entity_poly.pdbx_seq_one_letter_code
_entity_poly.pdbx_strand_id
1 'polypeptide(L)'
;MSQNASSKSNPTAAFVVIEKLGPQFGALMGAAGFRALLSRALVLATAEVAWLSDLKVKVDGLIEGLNELKAQANPEEIADGGIVLLARLLGLLVTLIGEDLTLHLLDNGNDLQLAPEG
;
A
#
# COMPACT_ATOMS: atom_id res chain seq x y z
N MET A 1 19.59 -38.14 -3.48
CA MET A 1 19.61 -37.34 -2.24
C MET A 1 18.88 -36.04 -2.51
N SER A 2 17.82 -35.80 -1.74
CA SER A 2 16.73 -34.87 -2.00
C SER A 2 17.12 -33.39 -2.03
N GLN A 3 16.66 -32.65 -3.03
CA GLN A 3 16.52 -31.20 -2.96
C GLN A 3 15.10 -30.90 -2.48
N ASN A 4 14.91 -30.78 -1.17
CA ASN A 4 13.73 -30.14 -0.60
C ASN A 4 14.15 -28.72 -0.23
N ALA A 5 14.10 -27.82 -1.22
CA ALA A 5 14.22 -26.39 -0.95
C ALA A 5 12.95 -25.98 -0.21
N SER A 6 12.99 -26.10 1.11
CA SER A 6 12.07 -25.39 1.99
C SER A 6 12.18 -23.93 1.61
N SER A 7 11.21 -23.43 0.84
CA SER A 7 11.04 -22.03 0.54
C SER A 7 11.03 -21.30 1.88
N LYS A 8 12.17 -20.75 2.30
CA LYS A 8 12.22 -19.78 3.39
C LYS A 8 11.43 -18.60 2.87
N SER A 9 10.14 -18.53 3.24
CA SER A 9 9.35 -17.33 3.07
C SER A 9 10.14 -16.22 3.74
N ASN A 10 10.68 -15.30 2.95
CA ASN A 10 11.35 -14.14 3.52
C ASN A 10 10.26 -13.38 4.28
N PRO A 11 10.33 -13.27 5.61
CA PRO A 11 9.26 -12.69 6.41
C PRO A 11 9.00 -11.23 6.04
N THR A 12 9.90 -10.63 5.26
CA THR A 12 9.78 -9.25 4.78
C THR A 12 9.45 -9.09 3.31
N ALA A 13 9.08 -10.16 2.62
CA ALA A 13 8.72 -10.12 1.20
C ALA A 13 7.60 -9.11 0.90
N ALA A 14 6.56 -9.04 1.73
CA ALA A 14 5.46 -8.10 1.53
C ALA A 14 5.91 -6.63 1.67
N PHE A 15 6.78 -6.31 2.63
CA PHE A 15 7.34 -4.97 2.78
C PHE A 15 8.22 -4.58 1.60
N VAL A 16 9.04 -5.52 1.08
CA VAL A 16 9.84 -5.29 -0.13
C VAL A 16 8.95 -5.01 -1.33
N VAL A 17 7.81 -5.71 -1.46
CA VAL A 17 6.83 -5.41 -2.53
C VAL A 17 6.29 -3.99 -2.38
N ILE A 18 5.91 -3.56 -1.17
CA ILE A 18 5.44 -2.19 -0.90
C ILE A 18 6.51 -1.15 -1.28
N GLU A 19 7.78 -1.37 -0.93
CA GLU A 19 8.87 -0.48 -1.30
C GLU A 19 9.10 -0.42 -2.82
N LYS A 20 9.02 -1.56 -3.51
CA LYS A 20 9.17 -1.63 -4.98
C LYS A 20 8.00 -0.99 -5.72
N LEU A 21 6.82 -0.95 -5.11
CA LEU A 21 5.65 -0.27 -5.63
C LEU A 21 5.76 1.26 -5.52
N GLY A 22 6.60 1.77 -4.61
CA GLY A 22 6.80 3.20 -4.38
C GLY A 22 7.13 4.01 -5.65
N PRO A 23 8.16 3.66 -6.44
CA PRO A 23 8.48 4.37 -7.68
C PRO A 23 7.36 4.29 -8.74
N GLN A 24 6.66 3.15 -8.84
CA GLN A 24 5.59 2.95 -9.81
C GLN A 24 4.37 3.81 -9.48
N PHE A 25 3.96 3.84 -8.22
CA PHE A 25 2.89 4.73 -7.77
C PHE A 25 3.33 6.19 -7.70
N GLY A 26 4.59 6.47 -7.39
CA GLY A 26 5.16 7.81 -7.45
C GLY A 26 5.03 8.43 -8.85
N ALA A 27 5.17 7.65 -9.91
CA ALA A 27 4.94 8.09 -11.28
C ALA A 27 3.45 8.31 -11.60
N LEU A 28 2.55 7.54 -11.00
CA LEU A 28 1.10 7.59 -11.28
C LEU A 28 0.37 8.69 -10.50
N MET A 29 0.65 8.84 -9.20
CA MET A 29 -0.08 9.73 -8.27
C MET A 29 0.83 10.72 -7.53
N GLY A 30 2.13 10.72 -7.83
CA GLY A 30 3.13 11.51 -7.12
C GLY A 30 3.56 10.88 -5.79
N ALA A 31 4.75 11.26 -5.32
CA ALA A 31 5.31 10.77 -4.05
C ALA A 31 4.43 11.10 -2.83
N ALA A 32 3.76 12.26 -2.84
CA ALA A 32 2.83 12.65 -1.79
C ALA A 32 1.56 11.79 -1.78
N GLY A 33 1.04 11.40 -2.95
CA GLY A 33 -0.11 10.52 -3.08
C GLY A 33 0.19 9.11 -2.58
N PHE A 34 1.33 8.54 -2.99
CA PHE A 34 1.76 7.24 -2.50
C PHE A 34 1.99 7.23 -0.98
N ARG A 35 2.61 8.29 -0.43
CA ARG A 35 2.79 8.42 1.02
C ARG A 35 1.47 8.46 1.76
N ALA A 36 0.52 9.29 1.32
CA ALA A 36 -0.79 9.41 1.95
C ALA A 36 -1.56 8.08 1.91
N LEU A 37 -1.49 7.38 0.78
CA LEU A 37 -2.10 6.07 0.59
C LEU A 37 -1.48 5.02 1.52
N LEU A 38 -0.16 4.96 1.59
CA LEU A 38 0.56 4.02 2.44
C LEU A 38 0.34 4.31 3.93
N SER A 39 0.32 5.59 4.34
CA SER A 39 -0.03 5.97 5.70
C SER A 39 -1.45 5.54 6.07
N ARG A 40 -2.42 5.70 5.16
CA ARG A 40 -3.79 5.24 5.38
C ARG A 40 -3.89 3.72 5.45
N ALA A 41 -3.19 3.02 4.56
CA ALA A 41 -3.11 1.55 4.59
C ALA A 41 -2.53 1.06 5.92
N LEU A 42 -1.50 1.75 6.43
CA LEU A 42 -0.89 1.43 7.71
C LEU A 42 -1.86 1.61 8.87
N VAL A 43 -2.59 2.72 8.95
CA VAL A 43 -3.61 2.95 9.98
C VAL A 43 -4.72 1.88 9.96
N LEU A 44 -5.10 1.39 8.78
CA LEU A 44 -6.07 0.29 8.68
C LEU A 44 -5.45 -1.04 9.13
N ALA A 45 -4.20 -1.28 8.79
CA ALA A 45 -3.48 -2.49 9.17
C ALA A 45 -3.21 -2.53 10.68
N THR A 46 -2.97 -1.39 11.35
CA THR A 46 -2.81 -1.34 12.82
C THR A 46 -4.08 -1.72 13.57
N ALA A 47 -5.25 -1.54 12.97
CA ALA A 47 -6.52 -1.97 13.56
C ALA A 47 -6.65 -3.50 13.62
N GLU A 48 -5.95 -4.22 12.75
CA GLU A 48 -5.91 -5.69 12.73
C GLU A 48 -4.69 -6.24 13.47
N VAL A 49 -3.55 -5.56 13.33
CA VAL A 49 -2.26 -6.01 13.85
C VAL A 49 -1.65 -4.86 14.63
N ALA A 50 -1.90 -4.84 15.95
CA ALA A 50 -1.56 -3.71 16.82
C ALA A 50 -0.07 -3.33 16.76
N TRP A 51 0.85 -4.30 16.64
CA TRP A 51 2.29 -4.01 16.59
C TRP A 51 2.72 -3.23 15.33
N LEU A 52 1.90 -3.21 14.27
CA LEU A 52 2.18 -2.38 13.09
C LEU A 52 2.16 -0.87 13.42
N SER A 53 1.62 -0.45 14.58
CA SER A 53 1.67 0.95 15.03
C SER A 53 3.07 1.47 15.28
N ASP A 54 4.03 0.57 15.51
CA ASP A 54 5.43 0.94 15.70
C ASP A 54 6.13 1.27 14.37
N LEU A 55 5.53 0.87 13.25
CA LEU A 55 6.02 1.21 11.92
C LEU A 55 5.59 2.64 11.56
N LYS A 56 6.46 3.37 10.85
CA LYS A 56 6.16 4.72 10.35
C LYS A 56 6.48 4.84 8.87
N VAL A 57 5.68 5.60 8.15
CA VAL A 57 5.95 5.92 6.75
C VAL A 57 6.81 7.18 6.69
N LYS A 58 8.01 7.08 6.11
CA LYS A 58 8.90 8.22 5.88
C LYS A 58 8.37 9.15 4.81
N VAL A 59 8.96 10.35 4.78
CA VAL A 59 8.68 11.36 3.75
C VAL A 59 8.96 10.82 2.35
N ASP A 60 9.94 9.91 2.23
CA ASP A 60 10.34 9.22 1.00
C ASP A 60 9.41 8.06 0.61
N GLY A 61 8.38 7.76 1.40
CA GLY A 61 7.45 6.64 1.16
C GLY A 61 7.97 5.27 1.62
N LEU A 62 9.12 5.22 2.29
CA LEU A 62 9.68 4.00 2.86
C LEU A 62 9.17 3.74 4.28
N ILE A 63 9.17 2.48 4.71
CA ILE A 63 8.71 2.07 6.05
C ILE A 63 9.89 2.06 7.03
N GLU A 64 9.80 2.84 8.09
CA GLU A 64 10.71 2.87 9.23
C GLU A 64 10.21 1.95 10.35
N GLY A 65 11.13 1.45 11.19
CA GLY A 65 10.83 0.57 12.33
C GLY A 65 10.88 -0.93 12.01
N LEU A 66 10.86 -1.30 10.72
CA LEU A 66 10.86 -2.72 10.32
C LEU A 66 12.13 -3.47 10.75
N ASN A 67 13.31 -2.82 10.75
CA ASN A 67 14.56 -3.46 11.11
C ASN A 67 14.68 -3.75 12.62
N GLU A 68 14.16 -2.83 13.45
CA GLU A 68 14.09 -2.98 14.90
C GLU A 68 13.05 -4.05 15.29
N LEU A 69 11.98 -4.15 14.51
CA LEU A 69 10.94 -5.14 14.70
C LEU A 69 11.38 -6.55 14.27
N LYS A 70 12.18 -6.66 13.20
CA LYS A 70 12.85 -7.93 12.82
C LYS A 70 13.74 -8.52 13.90
N ALA A 71 14.31 -7.68 14.76
CA ALA A 71 15.17 -8.14 15.85
C ALA A 71 14.39 -8.67 17.06
N GLN A 72 13.09 -8.35 17.16
CA GLN A 72 12.27 -8.61 18.36
C GLN A 72 11.06 -9.51 18.10
N ALA A 73 10.48 -9.49 16.90
CA ALA A 73 9.25 -10.20 16.56
C ALA A 73 9.52 -11.53 15.83
N ASN A 74 8.57 -12.46 15.95
CA ASN A 74 8.66 -13.76 15.31
C ASN A 74 8.53 -13.60 13.78
N PRO A 75 9.34 -14.29 12.95
CA PRO A 75 9.32 -14.11 11.49
C PRO A 75 7.95 -14.42 10.86
N GLU A 76 7.17 -15.35 11.41
CA GLU A 76 5.80 -15.59 10.93
C GLU A 76 4.87 -14.41 11.21
N GLU A 77 4.95 -13.81 12.40
CA GLU A 77 4.14 -12.63 12.72
C GLU A 77 4.49 -11.46 11.81
N ILE A 78 5.78 -11.25 11.53
CA ILE A 78 6.25 -10.22 10.60
C ILE A 78 5.69 -10.47 9.19
N ALA A 79 5.68 -11.73 8.74
CA ALA A 79 5.12 -12.08 7.45
C ALA A 79 3.62 -11.77 7.38
N ASP A 80 2.86 -12.16 8.41
CA ASP A 80 1.41 -11.92 8.49
C ASP A 80 1.09 -10.43 8.54
N GLY A 81 1.79 -9.65 9.36
CA GLY A 81 1.61 -8.20 9.41
C GLY A 81 1.96 -7.51 8.08
N GLY A 82 3.00 -7.99 7.39
CA GLY A 82 3.32 -7.53 6.05
C GLY A 82 2.23 -7.84 5.02
N ILE A 83 1.63 -9.04 5.09
CA ILE A 83 0.53 -9.46 4.22
C ILE A 83 -0.71 -8.60 4.48
N VAL A 84 -1.08 -8.36 5.74
CA VAL A 84 -2.20 -7.49 6.10
C VAL A 84 -1.99 -6.07 5.58
N LEU A 85 -0.80 -5.51 5.77
CA LEU A 85 -0.47 -4.18 5.26
C LEU A 85 -0.57 -4.12 3.73
N LEU A 86 -0.01 -5.10 3.02
CA LEU A 86 -0.08 -5.18 1.57
C LEU A 86 -1.53 -5.34 1.09
N ALA A 87 -2.33 -6.16 1.76
CA ALA A 87 -3.75 -6.34 1.45
C ALA A 87 -4.54 -5.03 1.63
N ARG A 88 -4.28 -4.27 2.70
CA ARG A 88 -4.91 -2.94 2.91
C ARG A 88 -4.47 -1.92 1.88
N LEU A 89 -3.20 -1.91 1.49
CA LEU A 89 -2.70 -1.05 0.42
C LEU A 89 -3.38 -1.34 -0.92
N LEU A 90 -3.44 -2.62 -1.32
CA LEU A 90 -4.10 -3.05 -2.56
C LEU A 90 -5.61 -2.80 -2.50
N GLY A 91 -6.25 -3.03 -1.36
CA GLY A 91 -7.68 -2.74 -1.17
C GLY A 91 -8.01 -1.26 -1.36
N LEU A 92 -7.16 -0.35 -0.87
CA LEU A 92 -7.32 1.08 -1.12
C LEU A 92 -7.10 1.44 -2.59
N LEU A 93 -6.13 0.80 -3.27
CA LEU A 93 -5.91 1.00 -4.71
C LEU A 93 -7.12 0.57 -5.55
N VAL A 94 -7.70 -0.60 -5.24
CA VAL A 94 -8.91 -1.08 -5.92
C VAL A 94 -10.08 -0.11 -5.68
N THR A 95 -10.22 0.40 -4.45
CA THR A 95 -11.25 1.40 -4.11
C THR A 95 -11.03 2.70 -4.88
N LEU A 96 -9.79 3.18 -4.95
CA LEU A 96 -9.42 4.39 -5.68
C LEU A 96 -9.59 4.27 -7.18
N ILE A 97 -9.25 3.13 -7.81
CA ILE A 97 -9.47 2.95 -9.25
C ILE A 97 -10.98 2.95 -9.57
N GLY A 98 -11.80 2.40 -8.69
CA GLY A 98 -13.26 2.49 -8.81
C GLY A 98 -13.81 3.91 -8.61
N GLU A 99 -13.24 4.67 -7.67
CA GLU A 99 -13.57 6.09 -7.45
C GLU A 99 -13.08 6.99 -8.58
N ASP A 100 -11.85 6.80 -9.08
CA ASP A 100 -11.27 7.55 -10.20
C ASP A 100 -12.08 7.33 -11.47
N LEU A 101 -12.53 6.09 -11.73
CA LEU A 101 -13.47 5.79 -12.81
C LEU A 101 -14.80 6.53 -12.61
N THR A 102 -15.31 6.63 -11.37
CA THR A 102 -16.55 7.35 -11.06
C THR A 102 -16.38 8.87 -11.22
N LEU A 103 -15.23 9.40 -10.81
CA LEU A 103 -14.87 10.81 -10.98
C LEU A 103 -14.70 11.15 -12.47
N HIS A 104 -14.05 10.29 -13.24
CA HIS A 104 -13.88 10.46 -14.68
C HIS A 104 -15.23 10.39 -15.42
N LEU A 105 -16.15 9.53 -14.98
CA LEU A 105 -17.51 9.49 -15.52
C LEU A 105 -18.32 10.75 -15.17
N LEU A 106 -18.13 11.30 -13.97
CA LEU A 106 -18.76 12.55 -13.56
C LEU A 106 -18.15 13.77 -14.28
N ASP A 107 -16.83 13.77 -14.48
CA ASP A 107 -16.08 14.82 -15.18
C ASP A 107 -16.42 14.85 -16.69
N ASN A 108 -16.46 13.69 -17.35
CA ASN A 108 -16.93 13.58 -18.74
C ASN A 108 -18.44 13.83 -18.89
N GLY A 109 -19.21 13.79 -17.80
CA GLY A 109 -20.61 14.20 -17.79
C GLY A 109 -20.80 15.72 -17.90
N ASN A 110 -19.76 16.51 -17.58
CA ASN A 110 -19.81 17.96 -17.60
C ASN A 110 -19.55 18.58 -18.99
N ASP A 111 -19.19 17.78 -19.99
CA ASP A 111 -19.07 18.19 -21.41
C ASP A 111 -20.43 18.26 -22.16
N LEU A 112 -21.54 17.86 -21.53
CA LEU A 112 -22.87 17.85 -22.15
C LEU A 112 -23.71 19.12 -21.92
N GLN A 113 -23.16 20.14 -21.25
CA GLN A 113 -23.87 21.41 -21.09
C GLN A 113 -22.98 22.58 -21.48
N LEU A 114 -23.14 23.05 -22.71
CA LEU A 114 -23.38 24.45 -23.08
C LEU A 114 -23.26 24.59 -24.62
N ALA A 115 -24.28 24.10 -25.34
CA ALA A 115 -24.63 24.75 -26.60
C ALA A 115 -25.28 26.09 -26.23
N PRO A 116 -24.76 27.25 -26.67
CA PRO A 116 -25.46 28.51 -26.54
C PRO A 116 -26.66 28.50 -27.49
N GLU A 117 -27.85 28.35 -26.93
CA GLU A 117 -29.11 28.70 -27.60
C GLU A 117 -29.23 30.23 -27.56
N GLY A 118 -29.06 30.89 -28.71
CA GLY A 118 -29.39 32.31 -28.90
C GLY A 118 -28.33 33.15 -29.59
#